data_AF-A0AAP0G0X7-F1
#
_entry.id   AF-A0AAP0G0X7-F1
#
_cell.length_a   1.000
_cell.length_b   1.000
_cell.length_c   1.000
_cell.angle_alpha   90.00
_cell.angle_beta   90.00
_cell.angle_gamma   90.00
#
_symmetry.space_group_name_H-M   'P 1'
#
loop_
_entity.id
_entity.type
_entity.pdbx_description
1 polymer ?
#
loop_
_entity_poly.entity_id
_entity_poly.type
_entity_poly.pdbx_seq_one_letter_code
_entity_poly.pdbx_strand_id
1 'polypeptide(L)'
;MKFLNFPQRTTYISQHDIHISEMTVRETFDFSGHCMGVGTRYKLMTEISRRESDAGIRPDPEIDAFMKVIVVEKKNSSLATDYVLQV
;
A
#
# COMPACT_ATOMS: atom_id res chain seq x y z
N MET A 1 35.30 37.77 -26.06
CA MET A 1 34.36 38.03 -24.93
C MET A 1 33.29 36.95 -25.00
N LYS A 2 33.19 36.08 -23.98
CA LYS A 2 32.28 34.92 -23.93
C LYS A 2 30.83 35.40 -23.70
N PHE A 3 29.87 34.86 -24.44
CA PHE A 3 28.48 34.79 -23.98
C PHE A 3 28.08 33.32 -23.88
N LEU A 4 27.59 32.97 -22.69
CA LEU A 4 27.36 31.63 -22.18
C LEU A 4 26.08 31.03 -22.80
N ASN A 5 26.14 29.75 -23.19
CA ASN A 5 24.98 28.94 -23.54
C ASN A 5 24.03 28.82 -22.34
N PHE A 6 22.73 29.08 -22.55
CA PHE A 6 21.66 28.61 -21.66
C PHE A 6 20.60 27.89 -22.51
N PRO A 7 20.45 26.57 -22.40
CA PRO A 7 19.25 25.93 -22.92
C PRO A 7 18.07 26.33 -22.02
N GLN A 8 17.19 27.21 -22.50
CA GLN A 8 15.90 27.41 -21.87
C GLN A 8 15.03 26.18 -22.11
N ARG A 9 15.10 25.21 -21.19
CA ARG A 9 14.04 24.21 -21.00
C ARG A 9 13.75 24.08 -19.52
N THR A 10 13.10 25.11 -18.97
CA THR A 10 12.34 24.96 -17.72
C THR A 10 10.87 24.90 -18.11
N THR A 11 10.39 23.74 -18.54
CA THR A 11 8.94 23.52 -18.64
C THR A 11 8.45 23.29 -17.23
N TYR A 12 7.82 24.29 -16.61
CA TYR A 12 7.03 24.06 -15.41
C TYR A 12 5.86 23.17 -15.84
N ILE A 13 5.92 21.89 -15.49
CA ILE A 13 4.79 20.98 -15.67
C ILE A 13 3.72 21.53 -14.74
N SER A 14 2.58 21.95 -15.31
CA SER A 14 1.43 22.42 -14.51
C SER A 14 1.20 21.46 -13.35
N GLN A 15 1.32 21.96 -12.14
CA GLN A 15 1.01 21.21 -10.92
C GLN A 15 -0.49 20.95 -10.94
N HIS A 16 -0.90 19.81 -11.50
CA HIS A 16 -2.19 19.22 -11.19
C HIS A 16 -2.09 18.67 -9.77
N ASP A 17 -2.12 19.59 -8.80
CA ASP A 17 -2.33 19.24 -7.41
C ASP A 17 -3.73 18.67 -7.30
N ILE A 18 -3.83 17.35 -7.21
CA ILE A 18 -5.02 16.69 -6.70
C ILE A 18 -4.96 16.87 -5.18
N HIS A 19 -5.14 18.10 -4.72
CA HIS A 19 -5.13 18.43 -3.31
C HIS A 19 -6.46 18.01 -2.69
N ILE A 20 -6.42 16.98 -1.86
CA ILE A 20 -7.55 16.60 -1.02
C ILE A 20 -7.34 17.35 0.30
N SER A 21 -8.04 18.47 0.48
CA SER A 21 -7.85 19.39 1.62
C SER A 21 -8.28 18.79 2.95
N GLU A 22 -9.17 17.81 2.91
CA GLU A 22 -9.68 17.12 4.09
C GLU A 22 -9.99 15.66 3.71
N MET A 23 -9.45 14.73 4.48
CA MET A 23 -9.77 13.30 4.39
C MET A 23 -10.25 12.83 5.75
N THR A 24 -11.24 11.95 5.75
CA THR A 24 -11.59 11.18 6.94
C THR A 24 -10.41 10.29 7.35
N VAL A 25 -10.43 9.85 8.63
CA VAL A 25 -9.42 8.92 9.15
C VAL A 25 -9.35 7.65 8.28
N ARG A 26 -10.50 7.13 7.85
CA ARG A 26 -10.60 5.96 6.97
C ARG A 26 -9.93 6.19 5.62
N GLU A 27 -10.29 7.29 4.93
CA GLU A 27 -9.72 7.62 3.62
C GLU A 27 -8.20 7.77 3.69
N THR A 28 -7.68 8.32 4.80
CA THR A 28 -6.24 8.44 5.04
C THR A 28 -5.55 7.08 5.15
N PHE A 29 -6.14 6.13 5.88
CA PHE A 29 -5.60 4.78 6.01
C PHE A 29 -5.66 4.02 4.69
N ASP A 30 -6.78 4.12 3.97
CA ASP A 30 -6.94 3.49 2.66
C ASP A 30 -5.90 4.04 1.68
N PHE A 31 -5.76 5.37 1.58
CA PHE A 31 -4.74 6.00 0.74
C PHE A 31 -3.33 5.51 1.07
N SER A 32 -2.97 5.50 2.36
CA SER A 32 -1.66 5.02 2.83
C SER A 32 -1.43 3.55 2.46
N GLY A 33 -2.45 2.70 2.60
CA GLY A 33 -2.39 1.29 2.22
C GLY A 33 -2.12 1.07 0.73
N HIS A 34 -2.64 1.95 -0.13
CA HIS A 34 -2.37 1.92 -1.58
C HIS A 34 -0.94 2.36 -1.89
N CYS A 35 -0.42 3.41 -1.23
CA CYS A 35 0.97 3.86 -1.41
C CYS A 35 2.02 2.80 -1.03
N MET A 36 1.70 1.93 -0.06
CA MET A 36 2.60 0.82 0.32
C MET A 36 2.57 -0.36 -0.66
N GLY A 37 1.57 -0.41 -1.55
CA GLY A 37 1.36 -1.51 -2.48
C GLY A 37 1.01 -2.84 -1.83
N VAL A 38 0.83 -3.88 -2.65
CA VAL A 38 0.51 -5.25 -2.22
C VAL A 38 1.65 -6.25 -2.42
N GLY A 39 2.65 -5.93 -3.25
CA GLY A 39 3.71 -6.88 -3.63
C GLY A 39 4.51 -7.42 -2.45
N THR A 40 4.82 -6.57 -1.47
CA THR A 40 5.53 -6.98 -0.24
C THR A 40 4.70 -7.95 0.59
N ARG A 41 3.38 -7.73 0.69
CA ARG A 41 2.46 -8.59 1.45
C ARG A 41 2.35 -9.98 0.83
N TYR A 42 2.26 -10.07 -0.50
CA TYR A 42 2.20 -11.36 -1.20
C TYR A 42 3.48 -12.19 -1.01
N LYS A 43 4.64 -11.55 -1.18
CA LYS A 43 5.94 -12.21 -0.99
C LYS A 43 6.11 -12.68 0.45
N LEU A 44 5.74 -11.84 1.42
CA LEU A 44 5.80 -12.18 2.84
C LEU A 44 4.89 -13.36 3.17
N MET A 45 3.64 -13.34 2.70
CA MET A 45 2.68 -14.40 2.99
C MET A 45 3.14 -15.75 2.44
N THR A 46 3.67 -15.75 1.21
CA THR A 46 4.24 -16.96 0.59
C THR A 46 5.39 -17.54 1.42
N GLU A 47 6.29 -16.69 1.92
CA GLU A 47 7.43 -17.13 2.72
C GLU A 47 7.00 -17.63 4.11
N ILE A 48 6.01 -16.98 4.74
CA ILE A 48 5.43 -17.44 6.01
C ILE A 48 4.81 -18.83 5.84
N SER A 49 3.92 -19.01 4.86
CA SER A 49 3.27 -20.32 4.62
C SER A 49 4.28 -21.43 4.34
N ARG A 50 5.37 -21.14 3.62
CA ARG A 50 6.46 -22.10 3.38
C ARG A 50 7.13 -22.51 4.69
N ARG A 51 7.46 -21.57 5.57
CA ARG A 51 8.10 -21.85 6.87
C ARG A 51 7.18 -22.58 7.84
N GLU A 52 5.91 -22.23 7.87
CA GLU A 52 4.91 -22.91 8.69
C GLU A 52 4.78 -24.38 8.27
N SER A 53 4.73 -24.63 6.95
CA SER A 53 4.73 -25.98 6.39
C SER A 53 5.99 -26.77 6.75
N ASP A 54 7.18 -26.18 6.58
CA ASP A 54 8.46 -26.82 6.90
C ASP A 54 8.58 -27.16 8.39
N ALA A 55 7.99 -26.33 9.27
CA ALA A 55 8.00 -26.53 10.72
C ALA A 55 6.83 -27.39 11.24
N GLY A 56 5.90 -27.82 10.37
CA GLY A 56 4.69 -28.54 10.78
C GLY A 56 3.74 -27.72 11.66
N ILE A 57 3.79 -26.39 11.55
CA ILE A 57 2.97 -25.46 12.32
C ILE A 57 1.64 -25.25 11.59
N ARG A 58 0.53 -25.40 12.30
CA ARG A 58 -0.79 -25.02 11.80
C ARG A 58 -1.17 -23.66 12.37
N PRO A 59 -1.35 -22.62 11.53
CA PRO A 59 -1.79 -21.32 12.01
C PRO A 59 -3.22 -21.39 12.54
N ASP A 60 -3.56 -20.43 13.40
CA ASP A 60 -4.94 -20.23 13.83
C ASP A 60 -5.83 -19.95 12.59
N PRO A 61 -6.98 -20.64 12.44
CA PRO A 61 -7.81 -20.49 11.25
C PRO A 61 -8.32 -19.06 11.00
N GLU A 62 -8.62 -18.30 12.06
CA GLU A 62 -9.13 -16.94 11.93
C GLU A 62 -8.01 -15.99 11.51
N ILE A 63 -6.82 -16.15 12.10
CA ILE A 63 -5.63 -15.36 11.74
C ILE A 63 -5.21 -15.67 10.30
N ASP A 64 -5.16 -16.93 9.91
CA ASP A 64 -4.79 -17.36 8.55
C ASP A 64 -5.77 -16.79 7.50
N ALA A 65 -7.07 -16.85 7.78
CA ALA A 65 -8.09 -16.26 6.92
C ALA A 65 -7.91 -14.74 6.80
N PHE A 66 -7.71 -14.05 7.91
CA PHE A 66 -7.48 -12.60 7.91
C PHE A 66 -6.24 -12.23 7.08
N MET A 67 -5.11 -12.90 7.34
CA MET A 67 -3.83 -12.66 6.66
C MET A 67 -3.94 -12.88 5.15
N LYS A 68 -4.65 -13.92 4.71
CA LYS A 68 -4.89 -14.19 3.28
C LYS A 68 -5.74 -13.11 2.62
N VAL A 69 -6.75 -12.59 3.32
CA VAL A 69 -7.65 -11.57 2.73
C VAL A 69 -6.95 -10.22 2.61
N ILE A 70 -6.16 -9.79 3.61
CA ILE A 70 -5.44 -8.51 3.55
C ILE A 70 -4.33 -8.49 2.50
N VAL A 71 -3.89 -9.64 1.99
CA VAL A 71 -2.88 -9.73 0.92
C VAL A 71 -3.49 -9.47 -0.47
N VAL A 72 -4.80 -9.68 -0.62
CA VAL A 72 -5.50 -9.49 -1.91
C VAL A 72 -5.99 -8.05 -2.05
N GLU A 73 -5.55 -7.36 -3.11
CA GLU A 73 -5.79 -5.93 -3.38
C GLU A 73 -7.26 -5.54 -3.68
N LYS A 74 -8.18 -6.50 -3.73
CA LYS A 74 -9.37 -6.39 -4.58
C LYS A 74 -10.67 -6.03 -3.87
N LYS A 75 -10.67 -5.04 -2.97
CA LYS A 75 -11.91 -4.45 -2.44
C LYS A 75 -11.83 -2.93 -2.29
N ASN A 76 -12.96 -2.27 -2.52
CA ASN A 76 -13.14 -0.81 -2.35
C ASN A 76 -12.94 -0.33 -0.90
N SER A 77 -12.90 -1.24 0.07
CA SER A 77 -12.55 -1.00 1.46
C SER A 77 -11.46 -1.97 1.91
N SER A 78 -10.44 -1.45 2.59
CA SER A 78 -9.37 -2.26 3.14
C SER A 78 -9.82 -2.92 4.44
N LEU A 79 -9.87 -4.25 4.47
CA LEU A 79 -10.13 -5.02 5.69
C LEU A 79 -9.11 -4.75 6.79
N ALA A 80 -7.88 -4.37 6.42
CA ALA A 80 -6.89 -3.91 7.38
C ALA A 80 -7.27 -2.56 8.00
N THR A 81 -7.85 -1.66 7.20
CA THR A 81 -8.38 -0.38 7.70
C THR A 81 -9.57 -0.62 8.64
N ASP A 82 -10.49 -1.52 8.28
CA ASP A 82 -11.61 -1.91 9.15
C ASP A 82 -11.12 -2.45 10.51
N TYR A 83 -10.14 -3.35 10.47
CA TYR A 83 -9.54 -3.91 11.68
C TYR A 83 -8.88 -2.85 12.57
N VAL A 84 -8.12 -1.92 11.98
CA VAL A 84 -7.45 -0.83 12.72
C VAL A 84 -8.46 0.13 13.33
N LEU A 85 -9.54 0.42 12.63
CA LEU A 85 -10.59 1.32 13.09
C LEU A 85 -11.61 0.65 14.03
N GLN A 86 -11.57 -0.67 14.18
CA GLN A 86 -12.47 -1.48 15.01
C GLN A 86 -13.96 -1.23 14.72
N VAL A 87 -14.31 -1.14 13.44
CA VAL A 87 -15.67 -0.83 12.93
C VAL A 87 -16.25 -1.96 12.11
#